data_AF-A0A3M2L6Y6-F1
#
_entry.id   AF-A0A3M2L6Y6-F1
#
_cell.length_a   1.000
_cell.length_b   1.000
_cell.length_c   1.000
_cell.angle_alpha   90.00
_cell.angle_beta   90.00
_cell.angle_gamma   90.00
#
_symmetry.space_group_name_H-M   'P 1'
#
loop_
_entity.id
_entity.type
_entity.pdbx_description
1 polymer ?
#
loop_
_entity_poly.entity_id
_entity_poly.type
_entity_poly.pdbx_seq_one_letter_code
_entity_poly.pdbx_strand_id
1 'polypeptide(L)'
;MCERARRLAEDGESGPAAALFGEVLALGDTPERARAALGLAVVLDDAGDVAGAREADRAAIATGDPEYGARAAYHLALTHERAGEPG
;
A
#
# COMPACT_ATOMS: atom_id res chain seq x y z
N MET A 1 4.87 7.34 -12.32
CA MET A 1 4.58 7.69 -10.92
C MET A 1 4.91 6.53 -9.97
N CYS A 2 4.24 5.37 -10.06
CA CYS A 2 4.46 4.23 -9.14
C CYS A 2 5.89 3.67 -9.10
N GLU A 3 6.60 3.63 -10.23
CA GLU A 3 7.99 3.14 -10.27
C GLU A 3 8.97 4.08 -9.55
N ARG A 4 8.71 5.40 -9.59
CA ARG A 4 9.50 6.39 -8.86
C ARG A 4 9.21 6.34 -7.37
N ALA A 5 7.94 6.16 -6.99
CA ALA A 5 7.53 5.96 -5.60
C ALA A 5 8.19 4.71 -5.00
N ARG A 6 8.25 3.61 -5.77
CA ARG A 6 8.96 2.39 -5.35
C ARG A 6 10.46 2.62 -5.11
N ARG A 7 11.16 3.35 -5.98
CA ARG A 7 12.58 3.68 -5.73
C ARG A 7 12.78 4.49 -4.46
N LEU A 8 11.93 5.49 -4.23
CA LEU A 8 12.00 6.29 -3.00
C LEU A 8 11.80 5.42 -1.76
N ALA A 9 10.89 4.44 -1.81
CA ALA A 9 10.74 3.47 -0.73
C ALA A 9 11.99 2.60 -0.53
N GLU A 10 12.59 2.11 -1.62
CA GLU A 10 13.84 1.35 -1.59
C GLU A 10 15.02 2.17 -1.02
N ASP A 11 15.01 3.49 -1.25
CA ASP A 11 16.01 4.44 -0.73
C ASP A 11 15.73 4.89 0.73
N GLY A 12 14.67 4.37 1.37
CA GLY A 12 14.25 4.72 2.74
C GLY A 12 13.48 6.04 2.85
N GLU A 13 13.12 6.65 1.73
CA GLU A 13 12.30 7.86 1.65
C GLU A 13 10.79 7.52 1.64
N SER A 14 10.33 6.89 2.72
CA SER A 14 8.94 6.41 2.86
C SER A 14 7.90 7.54 2.74
N GLY A 15 8.20 8.75 3.22
CA GLY A 15 7.31 9.92 3.10
C GLY A 15 7.07 10.34 1.63
N PRO A 16 8.12 10.67 0.87
CA PRO A 16 8.01 10.97 -0.57
C PRO A 16 7.38 9.85 -1.40
N ALA A 17 7.67 8.59 -1.08
CA ALA A 17 7.04 7.44 -1.74
C ALA A 17 5.52 7.40 -1.48
N ALA A 18 5.10 7.55 -0.23
CA ALA A 18 3.68 7.57 0.14
C ALA A 18 2.92 8.72 -0.53
N ALA A 19 3.51 9.91 -0.60
CA ALA A 19 2.91 11.06 -1.27
C ALA A 19 2.63 10.79 -2.76
N LEU A 20 3.60 10.22 -3.47
CA LEU A 20 3.44 9.87 -4.89
C LEU A 20 2.40 8.78 -5.13
N PHE A 21 2.29 7.80 -4.24
CA PHE A 21 1.21 6.81 -4.34
C PHE A 21 -0.15 7.45 -4.05
N GLY A 22 -0.24 8.34 -3.06
CA GLY A 22 -1.45 9.11 -2.77
C GLY A 22 -1.91 9.97 -3.95
N GLU A 23 -0.98 10.61 -4.66
CA GLU A 23 -1.29 11.36 -5.88
C GLU A 23 -1.89 10.46 -6.96
N VAL A 24 -1.35 9.25 -7.17
CA VAL A 24 -1.92 8.30 -8.14
C VAL A 24 -3.32 7.86 -7.75
N LEU A 25 -3.58 7.66 -6.45
CA LEU A 25 -4.93 7.34 -5.96
C LEU A 25 -5.91 8.50 -6.14
N ALA A 26 -5.43 9.74 -6.05
CA ALA A 26 -6.25 10.93 -6.27
C ALA A 26 -6.64 11.17 -7.75
N LEU A 27 -5.93 10.55 -8.70
CA LEU A 27 -6.27 10.60 -10.12
C LEU A 27 -7.55 9.82 -10.48
N GLY A 28 -8.08 9.03 -9.53
CA GLY A 28 -9.33 8.29 -9.70
C GLY A 28 -9.13 6.85 -10.15
N ASP A 29 -10.10 6.32 -10.90
CA ASP A 29 -10.15 4.90 -11.28
C ASP A 29 -9.25 4.62 -12.48
N THR A 30 -7.95 4.53 -12.20
CA THR A 30 -6.93 4.16 -13.17
C THR A 30 -6.54 2.69 -12.99
N PRO A 31 -6.05 2.01 -14.05
CA PRO A 31 -5.53 0.65 -13.93
C PRO A 31 -4.35 0.56 -12.94
N GLU A 32 -3.64 1.66 -12.70
CA GLU A 32 -2.54 1.71 -11.73
C GLU A 32 -3.02 1.87 -10.28
N ARG A 33 -4.31 2.15 -10.04
CA ARG A 33 -4.86 2.44 -8.72
C ARG A 33 -4.61 1.31 -7.72
N ALA A 34 -4.84 0.06 -8.13
CA ALA A 34 -4.63 -1.11 -7.29
C ALA A 34 -3.15 -1.27 -6.90
N ARG A 35 -2.25 -1.06 -7.88
CA ARG A 35 -0.80 -1.10 -7.68
C ARG A 35 -0.32 0.03 -6.76
N ALA A 36 -0.86 1.23 -6.93
CA ALA A 36 -0.52 2.38 -6.11
C ALA A 36 -0.99 2.21 -4.66
N ALA A 37 -2.21 1.69 -4.47
CA ALA A 37 -2.77 1.38 -3.16
C ALA A 37 -1.93 0.34 -2.41
N LEU A 38 -1.55 -0.76 -3.07
CA LEU A 38 -0.64 -1.74 -2.47
C LEU A 38 0.75 -1.15 -2.17
N GLY A 39 1.28 -0.33 -3.08
CA GLY A 39 2.57 0.35 -2.87
C GLY A 39 2.54 1.29 -1.66
N LEU A 40 1.45 2.04 -1.49
CA LEU A 40 1.22 2.87 -0.31
C LEU A 40 1.12 2.02 0.96
N ALA A 41 0.41 0.89 0.91
CA ALA A 41 0.25 0.00 2.05
C ALA A 41 1.58 -0.49 2.59
N VAL A 42 2.45 -0.99 1.70
CA VAL A 42 3.80 -1.48 2.06
C VAL A 42 4.66 -0.38 2.65
N VAL A 43 4.64 0.82 2.05
CA VAL A 43 5.44 1.96 2.54
C VAL A 43 5.00 2.44 3.91
N LEU A 44 3.68 2.47 4.16
CA LEU A 44 3.14 2.84 5.47
C LEU A 44 3.44 1.79 6.53
N ASP A 45 3.39 0.49 6.18
CA ASP A 45 3.73 -0.60 7.10
C ASP A 45 5.21 -0.54 7.50
N ASP A 46 6.12 -0.32 6.54
CA ASP A 46 7.55 -0.14 6.78
C ASP A 46 7.85 1.10 7.65
N ALA A 47 7.07 2.17 7.47
CA ALA A 47 7.13 3.37 8.31
C ALA A 47 6.49 3.18 9.70
N GLY A 48 5.89 2.02 9.98
CA GLY A 48 5.21 1.71 11.25
C GLY A 48 3.77 2.23 11.35
N ASP A 49 3.23 2.86 10.31
CA ASP A 49 1.82 3.25 10.23
C ASP A 49 0.95 2.07 9.76
N VAL A 50 0.80 1.10 10.65
CA VAL A 50 0.00 -0.11 10.40
C VAL A 50 -1.47 0.23 10.11
N ALA A 51 -2.01 1.28 10.72
CA ALA A 51 -3.40 1.69 10.49
C ALA A 51 -3.59 2.21 9.06
N GLY A 52 -2.70 3.10 8.62
CA GLY A 52 -2.68 3.61 7.25
C GLY A 52 -2.41 2.51 6.22
N ALA A 53 -1.51 1.59 6.52
CA ALA A 53 -1.21 0.45 5.65
C ALA A 53 -2.46 -0.40 5.35
N ARG A 54 -3.23 -0.73 6.40
CA ARG A 54 -4.46 -1.52 6.27
C ARG A 54 -5.54 -0.84 5.46
N GLU A 55 -5.68 0.47 5.60
CA GLU A 55 -6.62 1.26 4.78
C GLU A 55 -6.21 1.24 3.31
N ALA A 56 -4.92 1.37 3.02
CA ALA A 56 -4.40 1.29 1.66
C ALA A 56 -4.55 -0.12 1.06
N ASP A 57 -4.34 -1.19 1.82
CA ASP A 57 -4.62 -2.56 1.37
C ASP A 57 -6.11 -2.76 1.03
N ARG A 58 -7.02 -2.27 1.89
CA ARG A 58 -8.46 -2.31 1.63
C ARG A 58 -8.82 -1.56 0.35
N ALA A 59 -8.18 -0.41 0.10
CA ALA A 59 -8.38 0.35 -1.13
C ALA A 59 -7.94 -0.44 -2.36
N ALA A 60 -6.83 -1.17 -2.30
CA ALA A 60 -6.37 -2.05 -3.38
C ALA A 60 -7.31 -3.24 -3.60
N ILE A 61 -7.85 -3.84 -2.54
CA ILE A 61 -8.84 -4.93 -2.62
C ILE A 61 -10.14 -4.43 -3.26
N ALA A 62 -10.57 -3.22 -2.90
CA ALA A 62 -11.82 -2.63 -3.39
C ALA A 62 -11.81 -2.34 -4.90
N THR A 63 -10.64 -2.23 -5.54
CA THR A 63 -10.57 -2.10 -7.01
C THR A 63 -10.93 -3.39 -7.74
N GLY A 64 -10.94 -4.54 -7.05
CA GLY A 64 -11.20 -5.85 -7.65
C GLY A 64 -10.10 -6.33 -8.61
N ASP A 65 -8.90 -5.74 -8.53
CA ASP A 65 -7.78 -6.14 -9.39
C ASP A 65 -7.28 -7.55 -9.01
N PRO A 66 -7.20 -8.49 -9.97
CA PRO A 66 -6.89 -9.88 -9.66
C PRO A 66 -5.44 -10.10 -9.21
N GLU A 67 -4.50 -9.22 -9.58
CA GLU A 67 -3.10 -9.33 -9.17
C GLU A 67 -2.85 -8.55 -7.87
N TYR A 68 -3.12 -7.25 -7.89
CA TYR A 68 -2.79 -6.34 -6.79
C TYR A 68 -3.80 -6.43 -5.65
N GLY A 69 -5.07 -6.67 -5.93
CA GLY A 69 -6.08 -6.90 -4.89
C GLY A 69 -5.80 -8.19 -4.11
N ALA A 70 -5.38 -9.27 -4.78
CA ALA A 70 -4.99 -10.51 -4.11
C ALA A 70 -3.74 -10.33 -3.24
N ARG A 71 -2.73 -9.59 -3.74
CA ARG A 71 -1.51 -9.28 -2.97
C ARG A 71 -1.79 -8.38 -1.76
N ALA A 72 -2.70 -7.42 -1.90
CA ALA A 72 -3.15 -6.57 -0.79
C ALA A 72 -3.93 -7.35 0.26
N ALA A 73 -4.80 -8.28 -0.14
CA ALA A 73 -5.47 -9.17 0.81
C ALA A 73 -4.47 -10.02 1.61
N TYR A 74 -3.42 -10.52 0.96
CA TYR A 74 -2.34 -11.25 1.62
C TYR A 74 -1.53 -10.37 2.58
N HIS A 75 -1.13 -9.17 2.15
CA HIS A 75 -0.41 -8.21 2.99
C HIS A 75 -1.24 -7.79 4.22
N LEU A 76 -2.53 -7.52 4.03
CA LEU A 76 -3.48 -7.22 5.11
C LEU A 76 -3.58 -8.36 6.12
N ALA A 77 -3.59 -9.62 5.67
CA ALA A 77 -3.61 -10.77 6.56
C ALA A 77 -2.33 -10.85 7.42
N LEU A 78 -1.15 -10.67 6.82
CA LEU A 78 0.13 -10.67 7.53
C LEU A 78 0.22 -9.56 8.59
N THR A 79 -0.23 -8.35 8.25
CA THR A 79 -0.23 -7.22 9.21
C THR A 79 -1.26 -7.40 10.33
N HIS A 80 -2.31 -8.20 10.11
CA HIS A 80 -3.25 -8.59 11.17
C HIS A 80 -2.65 -9.62 12.12
N GLU A 81 -1.93 -10.63 11.62
CA GLU A 81 -1.24 -11.62 12.46
C GLU A 81 -0.18 -10.97 13.35
N ARG A 82 0.62 -10.03 12.83
CA ARG A 82 1.63 -9.29 13.59
C ARG A 82 1.06 -8.42 14.72
N ALA A 83 -0.18 -7.96 14.60
CA ALA A 83 -0.87 -7.21 15.64
C ALA A 83 -1.69 -8.10 16.59
N GLY A 84 -1.93 -9.35 16.18
CA GLY A 84 -2.68 -10.37 16.91
C GLY A 84 -1.84 -11.24 17.83
N GLU A 85 -0.52 -11.00 17.92
CA GLU A 85 0.34 -11.51 19.00
C GLU A 85 0.44 -10.47 20.14
N PRO A 86 -0.49 -10.45 21.10
CA PRO A 86 -0.12 -10.07 22.45
C PRO A 86 0.66 -11.24 23.06
N GLY A 87 1.89 -10.97 23.51
CA GLY A 87 2.59 -11.88 24.42
C GLY A 87 1.81 -12.14 25.70
#